data_AF-A0A8T5KRL0-F1
#
_entry.id   AF-A0A8T5KRL0-F1
#
_cell.length_a   1.000
_cell.length_b   1.000
_cell.length_c   1.000
_cell.angle_alpha   90.00
_cell.angle_beta   90.00
_cell.angle_gamma   90.00
#
_symmetry.space_group_name_H-M   'P 1'
#
loop_
_entity.id
_entity.type
_entity.pdbx_description
1 polymer ?
#
loop_
_entity_poly.entity_id
_entity_poly.type
_entity_poly.pdbx_seq_one_letter_code
_entity_poly.pdbx_strand_id
1 'polypeptide(L)'
;MKDKIGALLGVVIAVAAIVTMGFYAMGAAPLDVSEYLLIGIVLVLILGAAYIISKKVKSVKSGLPAEDELSKLINYKAGYYAFIVAIWSSIGVGWANEILVEDYGFAGLLPRHVGVVILLITGLAFVISYLLLSRRGSV
;
A
#
# COMPACT_ATOMS: atom_id res chain seq x y z
N MET A 1 3.00 -2.50 26.48
CA MET A 1 3.85 -1.36 26.03
C MET A 1 4.20 -1.44 24.55
N LYS A 2 4.61 -2.62 24.03
CA LYS A 2 4.91 -2.82 22.60
C LYS A 2 3.78 -2.37 21.66
N ASP A 3 2.52 -2.62 22.00
CA ASP A 3 1.40 -2.28 21.11
C ASP A 3 1.16 -0.78 20.95
N LYS A 4 1.40 -0.02 22.03
CA LYS A 4 1.32 1.45 22.00
C LYS A 4 2.43 2.05 21.15
N ILE A 5 3.64 1.48 21.23
CA ILE A 5 4.80 1.89 20.42
C ILE A 5 4.55 1.56 18.94
N GLY A 6 4.02 0.37 18.63
CA GLY A 6 3.69 -0.02 17.25
C GLY A 6 2.62 0.86 16.63
N ALA A 7 1.56 1.18 17.37
CA ALA A 7 0.53 2.10 16.90
C ALA A 7 1.08 3.53 16.69
N LEU A 8 1.92 4.02 17.61
CA LEU A 8 2.55 5.34 17.50
C LEU A 8 3.48 5.41 16.28
N LEU A 9 4.32 4.40 16.07
CA LEU A 9 5.19 4.31 14.90
C LEU A 9 4.39 4.33 13.59
N GLY A 10 3.29 3.57 13.53
CA GLY A 10 2.40 3.58 12.36
C GLY A 10 1.86 4.97 12.04
N VAL A 11 1.43 5.73 13.06
CA VAL A 11 0.96 7.11 12.88
C VAL A 11 2.09 8.01 12.39
N VAL A 12 3.28 7.92 12.99
CA VAL A 12 4.45 8.72 12.59
C VAL A 12 4.82 8.47 11.13
N ILE A 13 4.82 7.20 10.70
CA ILE A 13 5.10 6.82 9.30
C ILE A 13 4.03 7.39 8.36
N ALA A 14 2.75 7.29 8.72
CA ALA A 14 1.66 7.83 7.90
C ALA A 14 1.77 9.37 7.75
N VAL A 15 2.08 10.08 8.83
CA VAL A 15 2.30 11.54 8.81
C VAL A 15 3.53 11.88 7.96
N ALA A 16 4.64 11.16 8.12
CA ALA A 16 5.85 11.37 7.32
C ALA A 16 5.59 11.13 5.81
N ALA A 17 4.77 10.15 5.46
CA ALA A 17 4.37 9.89 4.07
C ALA A 17 3.54 11.05 3.49
N ILE A 18 2.59 11.60 4.26
CA ILE A 18 1.78 12.76 3.85
C ILE A 18 2.67 13.99 3.67
N VAL A 19 3.58 14.25 4.62
CA VAL A 19 4.49 15.40 4.55
C VAL A 19 5.42 15.30 3.34
N THR A 20 6.02 14.13 3.11
CA THR A 20 6.87 13.89 1.94
C THR A 20 6.10 14.12 0.63
N MET A 21 4.85 13.66 0.57
CA MET A 21 3.98 13.89 -0.58
C MET A 21 3.63 15.37 -0.78
N GLY A 22 3.39 16.10 0.30
CA GLY A 22 3.16 17.55 0.26
C GLY A 22 4.36 18.32 -0.28
N PHE A 23 5.57 17.98 0.17
CA PHE A 23 6.80 18.56 -0.37
C PHE A 23 7.00 18.24 -1.86
N TYR A 24 6.70 17.01 -2.29
CA TYR A 24 6.74 16.63 -3.70
C TYR A 24 5.77 17.46 -4.53
N ALA A 25 4.52 17.61 -4.08
CA ALA A 25 3.50 18.40 -4.79
C ALA A 25 3.83 19.90 -4.87
N MET A 26 4.51 20.46 -3.87
CA MET A 26 4.93 21.87 -3.86
C MET A 26 6.16 22.13 -4.74
N GLY A 27 7.02 21.14 -4.92
CA GLY A 27 8.24 21.25 -5.73
C GLY A 27 8.08 20.78 -7.18
N ALA A 28 6.94 20.18 -7.53
CA ALA A 28 6.69 19.68 -8.87
C ALA A 28 6.32 20.84 -9.84
N ALA A 29 6.77 20.70 -11.08
CA ALA A 29 6.24 21.45 -12.22
C ALA A 29 4.75 21.05 -12.44
N PRO A 30 4.04 21.55 -13.48
CA PRO A 30 2.67 21.11 -13.73
C PRO A 30 2.65 19.59 -13.83
N LEU A 31 1.88 18.95 -12.93
CA LEU A 31 1.83 17.50 -12.85
C LEU A 31 1.15 16.93 -14.09
N ASP A 32 1.72 15.85 -14.62
CA ASP A 32 1.08 15.09 -15.69
C ASP A 32 -0.01 14.14 -15.14
N VAL A 33 -0.91 13.69 -16.01
CA VAL A 33 -2.00 12.74 -15.68
C VAL A 33 -1.44 11.47 -15.03
N SER A 34 -0.28 11.00 -15.50
CA SER A 34 0.43 9.84 -14.95
C SER A 34 0.88 10.06 -13.49
N GLU A 35 1.32 11.27 -13.14
CA GLU A 35 1.73 11.65 -11.79
C GLU A 35 0.54 11.79 -10.86
N TYR A 36 -0.57 12.36 -11.33
CA TYR A 36 -1.83 12.41 -10.56
C TYR A 36 -2.34 11.00 -10.21
N LEU A 37 -2.23 10.05 -11.15
CA LEU A 37 -2.63 8.67 -10.91
C LEU A 37 -1.75 8.00 -9.84
N LEU A 38 -0.43 8.21 -9.91
CA LEU A 38 0.51 7.72 -8.89
C LEU A 38 0.22 8.30 -7.50
N ILE A 39 0.02 9.62 -7.40
CA ILE A 39 -0.34 10.29 -6.15
C ILE A 39 -1.65 9.69 -5.60
N GLY A 40 -2.64 9.48 -6.46
CA GLY A 40 -3.90 8.84 -6.10
C GLY A 40 -3.72 7.46 -5.49
N ILE A 41 -2.87 6.61 -6.10
CA ILE A 41 -2.55 5.29 -5.55
C ILE A 41 -1.90 5.41 -4.17
N VAL A 42 -0.90 6.29 -4.01
CA VAL A 42 -0.21 6.47 -2.72
C VAL A 42 -1.19 6.96 -1.64
N LEU A 43 -2.12 7.87 -1.99
CA LEU A 43 -3.17 8.32 -1.08
C LEU A 43 -4.05 7.15 -0.61
N VAL A 44 -4.45 6.25 -1.51
CA VAL A 44 -5.22 5.05 -1.15
C VAL A 44 -4.44 4.17 -0.16
N LEU A 45 -3.14 4.01 -0.36
CA LEU A 45 -2.28 3.25 0.56
C LEU A 45 -2.18 3.90 1.94
N ILE A 46 -2.00 5.22 2.00
CA ILE A 46 -1.94 5.98 3.25
C ILE A 46 -3.27 5.87 4.00
N LEU A 47 -4.40 6.05 3.30
CA LEU A 47 -5.73 5.93 3.89
C LEU A 47 -6.01 4.51 4.39
N GLY A 48 -5.59 3.49 3.63
CA GLY A 48 -5.68 2.09 4.05
C GLY A 48 -4.88 1.81 5.32
N ALA A 49 -3.62 2.26 5.38
CA ALA A 49 -2.78 2.12 6.56
C ALA A 49 -3.37 2.87 7.77
N ALA A 50 -3.82 4.11 7.58
CA ALA A 50 -4.46 4.92 8.61
C ALA A 50 -5.74 4.26 9.15
N TYR A 51 -6.55 3.67 8.28
CA TYR A 51 -7.73 2.90 8.68
C TYR A 51 -7.36 1.72 9.59
N ILE A 52 -6.37 0.92 9.21
CA ILE A 52 -5.90 -0.24 10.00
C ILE A 52 -5.38 0.22 11.37
N ILE A 53 -4.55 1.27 11.40
CA ILE A 53 -4.01 1.82 12.65
C ILE A 53 -5.13 2.37 13.53
N SER A 54 -6.13 3.05 12.95
CA SER A 54 -7.25 3.61 13.70
C SER A 54 -8.06 2.52 14.42
N LYS A 55 -8.23 1.34 13.80
CA LYS A 55 -8.85 0.18 14.46
C LYS A 55 -8.04 -0.29 15.66
N LYS A 56 -6.72 -0.44 15.50
CA LYS A 56 -5.82 -0.84 16.59
C LYS A 56 -5.87 0.15 17.75
N VAL A 57 -5.80 1.45 17.47
CA VAL A 57 -5.86 2.51 18.48
C VAL A 57 -7.20 2.50 19.21
N LYS A 58 -8.33 2.33 18.50
CA LYS A 58 -9.65 2.22 19.13
C LYS A 58 -9.74 1.01 20.05
N SER A 59 -9.24 -0.16 19.62
CA SER A 59 -9.21 -1.39 20.43
C SER A 59 -8.41 -1.21 21.74
N VAL A 60 -7.20 -0.66 21.64
CA VAL A 60 -6.35 -0.39 22.80
C VAL A 60 -7.00 0.62 23.75
N LYS A 61 -7.67 1.65 23.22
CA LYS A 61 -8.41 2.63 24.04
C LYS A 61 -9.59 2.02 24.77
N SER A 62 -10.25 1.01 24.20
CA SER A 62 -11.34 0.27 24.86
C SER A 62 -10.86 -0.83 25.83
N GLY A 63 -9.54 -0.94 26.08
CA GLY A 63 -8.97 -1.96 26.96
C GLY A 63 -8.90 -3.37 26.35
N LEU A 64 -9.19 -3.49 25.05
CA LEU A 64 -9.07 -4.73 24.30
C LEU A 64 -7.63 -4.91 23.80
N PRO A 65 -7.18 -6.15 23.53
CA PRO A 65 -5.90 -6.39 22.89
C PRO A 65 -5.81 -5.66 21.54
N ALA A 66 -4.62 -5.20 21.20
CA ALA A 66 -4.39 -4.41 19.98
C ALA A 66 -4.63 -5.22 18.69
N GLU A 67 -4.45 -6.53 18.76
CA GLU A 67 -4.80 -7.50 17.72
C GLU A 67 -5.61 -8.63 18.36
N ASP A 68 -6.81 -8.86 17.84
CA ASP A 68 -7.58 -10.06 18.08
C ASP A 68 -7.15 -11.17 17.10
N GLU A 69 -7.56 -12.42 17.38
CA GLU A 69 -7.24 -13.57 16.53
C GLU A 69 -7.75 -13.37 15.09
N LEU A 70 -8.91 -12.73 14.96
CA LEU A 70 -9.50 -12.39 13.67
C LEU A 70 -8.64 -11.40 12.87
N SER A 71 -8.22 -10.28 13.48
CA SER A 71 -7.32 -9.32 12.81
C SER A 71 -5.98 -9.96 12.47
N LYS A 72 -5.48 -10.88 13.30
CA LYS A 72 -4.25 -11.62 13.00
C LYS A 72 -4.42 -12.51 11.78
N LEU A 73 -5.53 -13.25 11.69
CA LEU A 73 -5.87 -14.08 10.53
C LEU A 73 -6.06 -13.24 9.26
N ILE A 74 -6.76 -12.11 9.36
CA ILE A 74 -6.97 -11.18 8.24
C ILE A 74 -5.63 -10.63 7.75
N ASN A 75 -4.77 -10.16 8.65
CA ASN A 75 -3.44 -9.67 8.29
C ASN A 75 -2.60 -10.74 7.60
N TYR A 76 -2.67 -11.98 8.10
CA TYR A 76 -1.97 -13.11 7.50
C TYR A 76 -2.48 -13.43 6.08
N LYS A 77 -3.80 -13.58 5.89
CA LYS A 77 -4.40 -13.85 4.57
C LYS A 77 -4.15 -12.69 3.59
N ALA A 78 -4.30 -11.44 4.03
CA ALA A 78 -4.02 -10.26 3.20
C ALA A 78 -2.54 -10.17 2.81
N GLY A 79 -1.63 -10.44 3.75
CA GLY A 79 -0.19 -10.51 3.49
C GLY A 79 0.17 -11.63 2.52
N TYR A 80 -0.46 -12.80 2.65
CA TYR A 80 -0.28 -13.92 1.73
C TYR A 80 -0.72 -13.57 0.30
N TYR A 81 -1.90 -12.97 0.13
CA TYR A 81 -2.35 -12.54 -1.19
C TYR A 81 -1.48 -11.43 -1.77
N ALA A 82 -1.08 -10.45 -0.96
CA ALA A 82 -0.14 -9.42 -1.38
C ALA A 82 1.20 -10.01 -1.84
N PHE A 83 1.72 -11.02 -1.13
CA PHE A 83 2.95 -11.72 -1.50
C PHE A 83 2.81 -12.45 -2.85
N ILE A 84 1.70 -13.16 -3.09
CA ILE A 84 1.43 -13.78 -4.39
C ILE A 84 1.39 -12.72 -5.49
N VAL A 85 0.72 -11.59 -5.24
CA VAL A 85 0.66 -10.49 -6.20
C VAL A 85 2.04 -9.87 -6.43
N ALA A 86 2.90 -9.78 -5.42
CA ALA A 86 4.27 -9.29 -5.57
C ALA A 86 5.09 -10.17 -6.54
N ILE A 87 4.99 -11.50 -6.40
CA ILE A 87 5.65 -12.44 -7.31
C ILE A 87 5.16 -12.24 -8.73
N TRP A 88 3.84 -12.27 -8.94
CA TRP A 88 3.28 -12.16 -10.30
C TRP A 88 3.45 -10.78 -10.91
N SER A 89 3.44 -9.71 -10.12
CA SER A 89 3.71 -8.36 -10.62
C SER A 89 5.17 -8.18 -11.02
N SER A 90 6.12 -8.84 -10.36
CA SER A 90 7.53 -8.81 -10.79
C SER A 90 7.72 -9.39 -12.19
N ILE A 91 7.06 -10.51 -12.48
CA ILE A 91 7.07 -11.15 -13.80
C ILE A 91 6.28 -10.30 -14.80
N GLY A 92 5.07 -9.88 -14.42
CA GLY A 92 4.15 -9.14 -15.28
C GLY A 92 4.68 -7.78 -15.71
N VAL A 93 5.39 -7.05 -14.84
CA VAL A 93 6.00 -5.76 -15.21
C VAL A 93 7.14 -5.97 -16.22
N GLY A 94 7.91 -7.05 -16.10
CA GLY A 94 8.94 -7.40 -17.09
C GLY A 94 8.35 -7.62 -18.47
N TRP A 95 7.36 -8.50 -18.57
CA TRP A 95 6.66 -8.78 -19.83
C TRP A 95 5.93 -7.57 -20.39
N ALA A 96 5.25 -6.80 -19.55
CA ALA A 96 4.57 -5.59 -19.99
C ALA A 96 5.57 -4.59 -20.58
N ASN A 97 6.76 -4.45 -19.99
CA ASN A 97 7.79 -3.58 -20.52
C ASN A 97 8.33 -4.07 -21.87
N GLU A 98 8.56 -5.37 -22.04
CA GLU A 98 8.98 -5.95 -23.34
C GLU A 98 7.92 -5.69 -24.42
N ILE A 99 6.66 -6.04 -24.17
CA ILE A 99 5.55 -5.83 -25.13
C ILE A 99 5.39 -4.34 -25.47
N LEU A 100 5.35 -3.46 -24.47
CA LEU A 100 5.10 -2.04 -24.71
C LEU A 100 6.25 -1.36 -25.46
N VAL A 101 7.49 -1.79 -25.24
CA VAL A 101 8.67 -1.21 -25.91
C VAL A 101 8.86 -1.81 -27.30
N GLU A 102 8.80 -3.13 -27.43
CA GLU A 102 9.12 -3.82 -28.69
C GLU A 102 7.94 -3.80 -29.68
N ASP A 103 6.72 -4.03 -29.22
CA ASP A 103 5.55 -4.13 -30.11
C ASP A 103 4.87 -2.78 -30.37
N TYR A 104 4.93 -1.85 -29.39
CA TYR A 104 4.20 -0.58 -29.45
C TYR A 104 5.11 0.67 -29.45
N GLY A 105 6.42 0.52 -29.30
CA GLY A 105 7.38 1.62 -29.39
C GLY A 105 7.31 2.64 -28.24
N PHE A 106 6.71 2.28 -27.10
CA PHE A 106 6.69 3.15 -25.92
C PHE A 106 8.08 3.27 -25.28
N ALA A 107 8.31 4.36 -24.55
CA ALA A 107 9.50 4.50 -23.73
C ALA A 107 9.49 3.45 -22.60
N GLY A 108 10.55 2.66 -22.52
CA GLY A 108 10.68 1.62 -21.50
C GLY A 108 10.75 2.18 -20.08
N LEU A 109 10.22 1.41 -19.13
CA LEU A 109 10.33 1.72 -17.71
C LEU A 109 11.80 1.62 -17.29
N LEU A 110 12.30 2.67 -16.64
CA LEU A 110 13.61 2.63 -16.01
C LEU A 110 13.60 1.59 -14.87
N PRO A 111 14.72 0.87 -14.63
CA PRO A 111 14.77 -0.17 -13.59
C PRO A 111 14.35 0.33 -12.20
N ARG A 112 14.64 1.59 -11.88
CA ARG A 112 14.21 2.22 -10.61
C ARG A 112 12.69 2.35 -10.47
N HIS A 113 11.94 2.45 -11.57
CA HIS A 113 10.48 2.58 -11.55
C HIS A 113 9.80 1.22 -11.41
N VAL A 114 10.41 0.14 -11.92
CA VAL A 114 9.89 -1.23 -11.83
C VAL A 114 9.65 -1.63 -10.38
N GLY A 115 10.62 -1.39 -9.49
CA GLY A 115 10.48 -1.69 -8.07
C GLY A 115 9.35 -0.90 -7.40
N VAL A 116 9.17 0.36 -7.76
CA VAL A 116 8.08 1.21 -7.24
C VAL A 116 6.73 0.68 -7.70
N VAL A 117 6.58 0.34 -8.98
CA VAL A 117 5.32 -0.22 -9.53
C VAL A 117 4.94 -1.51 -8.81
N ILE A 118 5.89 -2.43 -8.62
CA ILE A 118 5.66 -3.69 -7.89
C ILE A 118 5.22 -3.40 -6.45
N LEU A 119 5.88 -2.46 -5.77
CA LEU A 119 5.55 -2.09 -4.39
C LEU A 119 4.14 -1.49 -4.29
N LEU A 120 3.75 -0.61 -5.23
CA LEU A 120 2.41 -0.01 -5.26
C LEU A 120 1.32 -1.05 -5.51
N ILE A 121 1.52 -1.94 -6.49
CA ILE A 121 0.58 -3.04 -6.80
C ILE A 121 0.44 -3.97 -5.59
N THR A 122 1.54 -4.32 -4.95
CA THR A 122 1.57 -5.18 -3.76
C THR A 122 0.85 -4.52 -2.58
N GLY A 123 1.11 -3.25 -2.32
CA GLY A 123 0.44 -2.47 -1.28
C GLY A 123 -1.05 -2.37 -1.52
N LEU A 124 -1.47 -2.14 -2.77
CA LEU A 124 -2.88 -2.09 -3.14
C LEU A 124 -3.56 -3.44 -2.91
N ALA A 125 -2.93 -4.53 -3.35
CA ALA A 125 -3.43 -5.87 -3.11
C ALA A 125 -3.62 -6.14 -1.62
N PHE A 126 -2.65 -5.77 -0.78
CA PHE A 126 -2.78 -5.89 0.68
C PHE A 126 -3.99 -5.11 1.21
N VAL A 127 -4.12 -3.82 0.87
CA VAL A 127 -5.22 -2.97 1.35
C VAL A 127 -6.58 -3.50 0.88
N ILE A 128 -6.69 -3.88 -0.39
CA ILE A 128 -7.93 -4.44 -0.96
C ILE A 128 -8.30 -5.75 -0.27
N SER A 129 -7.36 -6.69 -0.16
CA SER A 129 -7.59 -7.97 0.52
C SER A 129 -7.96 -7.77 1.98
N TYR A 130 -7.26 -6.88 2.70
CA TYR A 130 -7.55 -6.55 4.09
C TYR A 130 -8.99 -6.02 4.24
N LEU A 131 -9.38 -5.04 3.42
CA LEU A 131 -10.70 -4.43 3.49
C LEU A 131 -11.80 -5.46 3.16
N LEU A 132 -11.61 -6.27 2.13
CA LEU A 132 -12.57 -7.31 1.74
C LEU A 132 -12.75 -8.37 2.84
N LEU A 133 -11.64 -8.87 3.41
CA LEU A 133 -11.69 -9.86 4.50
C LEU A 133 -12.28 -9.28 5.78
N SER A 134 -11.98 -8.01 6.09
CA SER A 134 -12.52 -7.33 7.28
C SER A 134 -14.03 -7.06 7.20
N ARG A 135 -14.59 -6.89 5.99
CA ARG A 135 -16.03 -6.73 5.77
C ARG A 135 -16.79 -8.05 5.85
N ARG A 136 -16.15 -9.16 5.47
CA ARG A 136 -16.77 -10.49 5.43
C ARG A 136 -16.80 -11.22 6.77
N GLY A 137 -16.30 -10.62 7.86
CA GLY A 137 -16.44 -11.17 9.21
C GLY A 137 -15.79 -12.55 9.40
N SER A 138 -14.69 -12.82 8.68
CA SER A 138 -14.06 -14.15 8.47
C SER A 138 -14.93 -15.18 7.74
N VAL A 139 -14.37 -15.70 6.64
CA VAL A 139 -14.57 -17.10 6.23
C VAL A 139 -13.56 -17.95 7.00
#